data_AF-A0A2P7NWI9-F1
#
_entry.id   AF-A0A2P7NWI9-F1
#
_cell.length_a   1.000
_cell.length_b   1.000
_cell.length_c   1.000
_cell.angle_alpha   90.00
_cell.angle_beta   90.00
_cell.angle_gamma   90.00
#
_symmetry.space_group_name_H-M   'P 1'
#
loop_
_entity.id
_entity.type
_entity.pdbx_description
1 polymer ?
#
loop_
_entity_poly.entity_id
_entity_poly.type
_entity_poly.pdbx_seq_one_letter_code
_entity_poly.pdbx_strand_id
1 'polypeptide(L)'
;MKLSCYSIKAMGFTLIELMITVAILGIIATIALPSYQDYVRQTNRTVAKSILFENAQFMERFYSQNNQYDATVGADGIINTGDDIPVVPPILQSPRTGTKQYDISLQSVANNTFVLQAIPTGSMAEDVCGTLTLSNTGVQGSGGNVANCWNR
;
A
#
# COMPACT_ATOMS: atom_id res chain seq x y z
N MET A 1 -13.17 -62.03 -24.53
CA MET A 1 -13.14 -61.08 -23.39
C MET A 1 -13.82 -59.79 -23.85
N LYS A 2 -15.13 -59.63 -23.59
CA LYS A 2 -15.89 -58.42 -23.99
C LYS A 2 -15.77 -57.39 -22.86
N LEU A 3 -15.02 -56.31 -23.10
CA LEU A 3 -15.08 -55.12 -22.23
C LEU A 3 -16.37 -54.37 -22.54
N SER A 4 -17.32 -54.41 -21.61
CA SER A 4 -18.50 -53.57 -21.64
C SER A 4 -18.10 -52.18 -21.14
N CYS A 5 -18.11 -51.20 -22.04
CA CYS A 5 -17.90 -49.79 -21.70
C CYS A 5 -19.19 -49.26 -21.07
N TYR A 6 -19.19 -48.97 -19.77
CA TYR A 6 -20.32 -48.38 -19.07
C TYR A 6 -20.32 -46.86 -19.31
N SER A 7 -21.30 -46.38 -20.07
CA SER A 7 -21.50 -44.95 -20.33
C SER A 7 -22.14 -44.30 -19.10
N ILE A 8 -21.42 -43.40 -18.44
CA ILE A 8 -21.95 -42.57 -17.36
C ILE A 8 -22.88 -41.53 -18.01
N LYS A 9 -24.20 -41.67 -17.79
CA LYS A 9 -25.18 -40.67 -18.21
C LYS A 9 -24.93 -39.37 -17.46
N ALA A 10 -24.54 -38.31 -18.17
CA ALA A 10 -24.49 -36.97 -17.60
C ALA A 10 -25.92 -36.51 -17.26
N MET A 11 -26.21 -36.30 -15.99
CA MET A 11 -27.44 -35.66 -15.53
C MET A 11 -27.26 -34.14 -15.69
N GLY A 12 -28.08 -33.50 -16.52
CA GLY A 12 -28.02 -32.05 -16.75
C GLY A 12 -28.77 -31.26 -15.67
N PHE A 13 -28.30 -30.06 -15.37
CA PHE A 13 -28.99 -29.09 -14.50
C PHE A 13 -30.25 -28.54 -15.18
N THR A 14 -31.29 -28.27 -14.39
CA THR A 14 -32.51 -27.62 -14.92
C THR A 14 -32.33 -26.11 -15.03
N LEU A 15 -33.02 -25.48 -15.97
CA LEU A 15 -32.96 -24.01 -16.15
C LEU A 15 -33.43 -23.26 -14.90
N ILE A 16 -34.45 -23.81 -14.21
CA ILE A 16 -34.99 -23.22 -12.98
C ILE A 16 -33.99 -23.31 -11.82
N GLU A 17 -33.22 -24.39 -11.72
CA GLU A 17 -32.18 -24.56 -10.70
C GLU A 17 -31.03 -23.56 -10.92
N LEU A 18 -30.66 -23.30 -12.18
CA LEU A 18 -29.69 -22.25 -12.50
C LEU A 18 -30.23 -20.85 -12.13
N MET A 19 -31.51 -20.56 -12.39
CA MET A 19 -32.07 -19.25 -12.01
C MET A 19 -32.05 -19.01 -10.50
N ILE A 20 -32.39 -20.04 -9.71
CA ILE A 20 -32.38 -19.93 -8.24
C ILE A 20 -30.94 -19.76 -7.72
N THR A 21 -29.97 -20.50 -8.25
CA THR A 21 -28.56 -20.37 -7.83
C THR A 21 -27.99 -18.99 -8.13
N VAL A 22 -28.25 -18.44 -9.31
CA VAL A 22 -27.82 -17.06 -9.66
C VAL A 22 -28.49 -16.03 -8.77
N ALA A 23 -29.77 -16.20 -8.43
CA ALA A 23 -30.48 -15.31 -7.51
C ALA A 23 -29.83 -15.30 -6.12
N ILE A 24 -29.47 -16.47 -5.57
CA ILE A 24 -28.78 -16.58 -4.27
C ILE A 24 -27.37 -15.96 -4.35
N LEU A 25 -26.61 -16.24 -5.42
CA LEU A 25 -25.29 -15.66 -5.61
C LEU A 25 -25.33 -14.14 -5.70
N GLY A 26 -26.35 -13.57 -6.35
CA GLY A 26 -26.56 -12.13 -6.43
C GLY A 26 -26.70 -11.49 -5.04
N ILE A 27 -27.48 -12.10 -4.15
CA ILE A 27 -27.66 -11.60 -2.78
C ILE A 27 -26.32 -11.64 -2.01
N ILE A 28 -25.59 -12.76 -2.07
CA ILE A 28 -24.32 -12.92 -1.36
C ILE A 28 -23.26 -11.94 -1.87
N ALA A 29 -23.20 -11.71 -3.19
CA ALA A 29 -22.20 -10.86 -3.82
C ALA A 29 -22.26 -9.41 -3.32
N THR A 30 -23.44 -8.89 -2.97
CA THR A 30 -23.60 -7.52 -2.47
C THR A 30 -22.85 -7.24 -1.16
N ILE A 31 -22.67 -8.25 -0.31
CA ILE A 31 -21.97 -8.14 0.97
C ILE A 31 -20.51 -8.60 0.83
N ALA A 32 -20.30 -9.67 0.07
CA ALA A 32 -18.98 -10.28 -0.07
C ALA A 32 -17.98 -9.38 -0.81
N LEU A 33 -18.41 -8.70 -1.88
CA LEU A 33 -17.53 -7.85 -2.69
C LEU A 33 -16.95 -6.65 -1.92
N PRO A 34 -17.73 -5.78 -1.27
CA PRO A 34 -17.17 -4.65 -0.52
C PRO A 34 -16.27 -5.13 0.62
N SER A 35 -16.68 -6.20 1.34
CA SER A 35 -15.87 -6.77 2.42
C SER A 35 -14.51 -7.28 1.93
N TYR A 36 -14.45 -7.90 0.76
CA TYR A 36 -13.19 -8.36 0.17
C TYR A 36 -12.31 -7.18 -0.27
N GLN A 37 -12.90 -6.14 -0.87
CA GLN A 37 -12.17 -4.94 -1.26
C GLN A 37 -11.54 -4.25 -0.05
N ASP A 38 -12.29 -4.12 1.06
CA ASP A 38 -11.77 -3.55 2.30
C ASP A 38 -10.62 -4.37 2.90
N TYR A 39 -10.71 -5.70 2.83
CA TYR A 39 -9.61 -6.58 3.24
C TYR A 39 -8.34 -6.37 2.41
N VAL A 40 -8.48 -6.24 1.08
CA VAL A 40 -7.35 -5.96 0.19
C VAL A 40 -6.76 -4.58 0.47
N ARG A 41 -7.59 -3.55 0.67
CA ARG A 41 -7.14 -2.20 1.06
C ARG A 41 -6.35 -2.23 2.36
N GLN A 42 -6.84 -2.95 3.36
CA GLN A 42 -6.15 -3.11 4.64
C GLN A 42 -4.78 -3.80 4.50
N THR A 43 -4.71 -4.81 3.64
CA THR A 43 -3.45 -5.48 3.30
C THR A 43 -2.47 -4.50 2.66
N ASN A 44 -2.92 -3.73 1.66
CA ASN A 44 -2.09 -2.72 0.99
C ASN A 44 -1.59 -1.62 1.94
N ARG A 45 -2.44 -1.15 2.86
CA ARG A 45 -2.04 -0.22 3.93
C ARG A 45 -0.94 -0.81 4.79
N THR A 46 -1.07 -2.06 5.21
CA THR A 46 -0.06 -2.74 6.04
C THR A 46 1.29 -2.82 5.33
N VAL A 47 1.29 -3.14 4.03
CA VAL A 47 2.52 -3.15 3.21
C VAL A 47 3.09 -1.75 3.04
N ALA A 48 2.27 -0.72 2.84
CA ALA A 48 2.75 0.66 2.75
C ALA A 48 3.39 1.12 4.07
N LYS A 49 2.77 0.82 5.22
CA LYS A 49 3.31 1.13 6.56
C LYS A 49 4.68 0.48 6.78
N SER A 50 4.85 -0.80 6.42
CA SER A 50 6.14 -1.48 6.61
C SER A 50 7.25 -0.85 5.78
N ILE A 51 6.94 -0.43 4.55
CA ILE A 51 7.90 0.27 3.69
C ILE A 51 8.23 1.66 4.26
N LEU A 52 7.27 2.40 4.83
CA LEU A 52 7.55 3.66 5.50
C LEU A 52 8.54 3.48 6.67
N PHE A 53 8.37 2.45 7.50
CA PHE A 53 9.31 2.16 8.59
C PHE A 53 10.69 1.73 8.10
N GLU A 54 10.77 1.03 6.98
CA GLU A 54 12.05 0.65 6.38
C GLU A 54 12.79 1.85 5.79
N ASN A 55 12.06 2.72 5.10
CA ASN A 55 12.61 3.99 4.62
C ASN A 55 13.04 4.88 5.79
N ALA A 56 12.29 4.92 6.89
CA ALA A 56 12.69 5.65 8.09
C ALA A 56 14.02 5.11 8.65
N GLN A 57 14.18 3.79 8.75
CA GLN A 57 15.45 3.16 9.17
C GLN A 57 16.61 3.47 8.21
N PHE A 58 16.34 3.56 6.91
CA PHE A 58 17.33 4.02 5.94
C PHE A 58 17.77 5.47 6.23
N MET A 59 16.81 6.36 6.51
CA MET A 59 17.11 7.74 6.85
C MET A 59 17.92 7.87 8.13
N GLU A 60 17.64 7.08 9.17
CA GLU A 60 18.44 7.08 10.40
C GLU A 60 19.89 6.63 10.16
N ARG A 61 20.08 5.63 9.30
CA ARG A 61 21.44 5.22 8.88
C ARG A 61 22.13 6.31 8.07
N PHE A 62 21.40 6.99 7.19
CA PHE A 62 21.92 8.12 6.42
C PHE A 62 22.38 9.26 7.32
N TYR A 63 21.58 9.62 8.33
CA TYR A 63 21.93 10.63 9.33
C TYR A 63 23.17 10.24 10.14
N SER A 64 23.30 8.97 10.52
CA SER A 64 24.48 8.49 11.26
C SER A 64 25.79 8.60 10.47
N GLN A 65 25.72 8.62 9.13
CA GLN A 65 26.89 8.72 8.25
C GLN A 65 27.19 10.17 7.85
N ASN A 66 26.14 10.99 7.66
CA ASN A 66 26.26 12.33 7.08
C ASN A 66 25.98 13.46 8.08
N ASN A 67 25.51 13.15 9.30
CA ASN A 67 25.03 14.09 10.33
C ASN A 67 23.90 15.03 9.88
N GLN A 68 23.24 14.72 8.77
CA GLN A 68 22.11 15.47 8.21
C GLN A 68 21.17 14.52 7.46
N TYR A 69 19.87 14.79 7.48
CA TYR A 69 18.90 14.09 6.62
C TYR A 69 18.75 14.78 5.26
N ASP A 70 19.01 16.07 5.21
CA ASP A 70 18.93 16.84 3.97
C ASP A 70 20.28 16.82 3.26
N ALA A 71 20.31 16.35 2.01
CA ALA A 71 21.51 16.40 1.19
C ALA A 71 21.62 17.73 0.41
N THR A 72 20.60 18.61 0.50
CA THR A 72 20.55 19.88 -0.24
C THR A 72 21.33 21.03 0.40
N VAL A 73 21.70 20.87 1.67
CA VAL A 73 22.58 21.77 2.40
C VAL A 73 23.94 21.10 2.58
N GLY A 74 24.98 21.65 1.96
CA GLY A 74 26.34 21.22 2.24
C GLY A 74 26.68 21.47 3.72
N ALA A 75 27.72 20.82 4.24
CA ALA A 75 28.21 20.99 5.61
C ALA A 75 28.52 22.45 6.03
N ASP A 76 28.49 23.40 5.09
CA ASP A 76 28.67 24.85 5.26
C ASP A 76 27.34 25.63 5.41
N GLY A 77 26.18 24.96 5.40
CA GLY A 77 24.86 25.62 5.56
C GLY A 77 24.38 26.41 4.35
N ILE A 78 25.05 26.29 3.20
CA ILE A 78 24.63 26.86 1.92
C ILE A 78 23.76 25.84 1.17
N ILE A 79 22.62 26.31 0.64
CA ILE A 79 21.74 25.55 -0.26
C ILE A 79 22.52 25.32 -1.57
N ASN A 80 22.90 24.08 -1.92
CA ASN A 80 23.61 23.83 -3.17
C ASN A 80 22.60 23.77 -4.31
N THR A 81 22.21 24.93 -4.85
CA THR A 81 21.18 25.06 -5.91
C THR A 81 21.57 24.48 -7.28
N GLY A 82 22.21 23.32 -7.38
CA GLY A 82 22.60 22.72 -8.67
C GLY A 82 23.02 21.25 -8.67
N ASP A 83 23.52 20.68 -7.56
CA ASP A 83 24.06 19.31 -7.50
C ASP A 83 23.46 18.47 -6.35
N ASP A 84 22.35 18.94 -5.77
CA ASP A 84 21.64 18.25 -4.71
C ASP A 84 21.11 16.91 -5.23
N ILE A 85 21.80 15.81 -4.92
CA ILE A 85 21.18 14.48 -4.97
C ILE A 85 20.18 14.51 -3.80
N PRO A 86 18.86 14.63 -4.05
CA PRO A 86 17.90 14.58 -2.97
C PRO A 86 18.10 13.25 -2.26
N VAL A 87 18.02 13.19 -0.94
CA VAL A 87 17.97 11.88 -0.28
C VAL A 87 16.74 11.17 -0.82
N VAL A 88 16.95 10.14 -1.64
CA VAL A 88 15.85 9.38 -2.24
C VAL A 88 15.69 8.11 -1.39
N PRO A 89 14.52 7.90 -0.75
CA PRO A 89 14.26 6.65 -0.07
C PRO A 89 14.42 5.46 -1.06
N PRO A 90 15.01 4.34 -0.64
CA PRO A 90 15.30 3.22 -1.54
C PRO A 90 14.05 2.60 -2.15
N ILE A 91 12.88 2.78 -1.51
CA ILE A 91 11.61 2.24 -1.99
C ILE A 91 10.64 3.40 -2.20
N LEU A 92 10.25 3.60 -3.45
CA LEU A 92 9.39 4.70 -3.90
C LEU A 92 7.95 4.27 -4.20
N GLN A 93 7.62 3.00 -3.98
CA GLN A 93 6.28 2.50 -4.23
C GLN A 93 5.90 1.33 -3.32
N SER A 94 4.60 1.22 -3.05
CA SER A 94 4.00 0.05 -2.43
C SER A 94 2.91 -0.52 -3.34
N PRO A 95 2.85 -1.85 -3.57
CA PRO A 95 3.88 -2.84 -3.25
C PRO A 95 5.19 -2.59 -4.01
N ARG A 96 6.28 -3.24 -3.60
CA ARG A 96 7.61 -3.06 -4.23
C ARG A 96 7.66 -3.47 -5.71
N THR A 97 6.79 -4.40 -6.09
CA THR A 97 6.66 -4.93 -7.44
C THR A 97 5.19 -5.03 -7.81
N GLY A 98 4.91 -4.95 -9.11
CA GLY A 98 3.54 -5.00 -9.64
C GLY A 98 2.88 -3.62 -9.72
N THR A 99 1.56 -3.59 -9.64
CA THR A 99 0.78 -2.35 -9.79
C THR A 99 0.88 -1.48 -8.54
N LYS A 100 1.40 -0.27 -8.73
CA LYS A 100 1.55 0.74 -7.67
C LYS A 100 0.21 1.11 -7.03
N GLN A 101 0.13 0.90 -5.72
CA GLN A 101 -1.00 1.28 -4.87
C GLN A 101 -0.70 2.48 -3.98
N TYR A 102 0.58 2.73 -3.68
CA TYR A 102 1.03 3.96 -3.06
C TYR A 102 2.31 4.45 -3.71
N ASP A 103 2.42 5.77 -3.84
CA ASP A 103 3.66 6.50 -4.10
C ASP A 103 4.35 6.86 -2.80
N ILE A 104 5.63 6.53 -2.67
CA ILE A 104 6.38 6.80 -1.45
C ILE A 104 7.43 7.84 -1.75
N SER A 105 7.36 8.94 -1.01
CA SER A 105 8.26 10.07 -1.17
C SER A 105 8.45 10.80 0.16
N LEU A 106 9.33 11.79 0.15
CA LEU A 106 9.51 12.69 1.27
C LEU A 106 8.56 13.88 1.11
N GLN A 107 7.71 14.09 2.10
CA GLN A 107 6.83 15.25 2.17
C GLN A 107 7.63 16.51 2.51
N SER A 108 8.53 16.39 3.48
CA SER A 108 9.44 17.45 3.90
C SER A 108 10.72 16.85 4.47
N VAL A 109 11.83 17.54 4.23
CA VAL A 109 13.15 17.20 4.77
C VAL A 109 13.81 18.49 5.23
N ALA A 110 14.48 18.42 6.37
CA ALA A 110 15.40 19.43 6.86
C ALA A 110 16.58 18.73 7.54
N ASN A 111 17.58 19.49 7.98
CA ASN A 111 18.83 18.95 8.51
C ASN A 111 18.66 17.83 9.57
N ASN A 112 17.69 17.97 10.47
CA ASN A 112 17.47 17.03 11.59
C ASN A 112 16.05 16.43 11.61
N THR A 113 15.23 16.68 10.59
CA THR A 113 13.84 16.23 10.58
C THR A 113 13.43 15.77 9.19
N PHE A 114 12.60 14.74 9.14
CA PHE A 114 11.97 14.32 7.90
C PHE A 114 10.53 13.89 8.15
N VAL A 115 9.72 13.97 7.10
CA VAL A 115 8.40 13.37 7.04
C VAL A 115 8.31 12.57 5.75
N LEU A 116 8.21 11.25 5.88
CA LEU A 116 7.89 10.35 4.79
C LEU A 116 6.37 10.37 4.55
N GLN A 117 5.98 10.21 3.29
CA GLN A 117 4.58 10.09 2.89
C GLN A 117 4.38 8.91 1.94
N ALA A 118 3.23 8.26 2.07
CA ALA A 118 2.71 7.28 1.14
C ALA A 118 1.38 7.81 0.57
N ILE A 119 1.41 8.32 -0.66
CA ILE A 119 0.24 8.89 -1.36
C ILE A 119 -0.51 7.74 -2.04
N PRO A 120 -1.82 7.54 -1.76
CA PRO A 120 -2.59 6.48 -2.39
C PRO A 120 -2.73 6.69 -3.90
N THR A 121 -2.62 5.61 -4.67
CA THR A 121 -2.82 5.57 -6.12
C THR A 121 -3.62 4.32 -6.52
N GLY A 122 -4.03 4.22 -7.78
CA GLY A 122 -4.69 3.01 -8.29
C GLY A 122 -5.96 2.66 -7.50
N SER A 123 -6.05 1.43 -6.99
CA SER A 123 -7.24 0.98 -6.24
C SER A 123 -7.30 1.51 -4.80
N MET A 124 -6.25 2.19 -4.34
CA MET A 124 -6.22 2.87 -3.05
C MET A 124 -6.58 4.36 -3.14
N ALA A 125 -6.73 4.94 -4.34
CA ALA A 125 -6.92 6.38 -4.53
C ALA A 125 -8.11 6.97 -3.75
N GLU A 126 -9.17 6.18 -3.57
CA GLU A 126 -10.38 6.56 -2.82
C GLU A 126 -10.42 5.96 -1.39
N ASP A 127 -9.29 5.45 -0.89
CA ASP A 127 -9.24 4.90 0.46
C ASP A 127 -9.45 5.99 1.51
N VAL A 128 -10.25 5.69 2.52
CA VAL A 128 -10.63 6.62 3.60
C VAL A 128 -9.45 7.11 4.43
N CYS A 129 -8.32 6.40 4.41
CA CYS A 129 -7.12 6.78 5.13
C CYS A 129 -6.26 7.81 4.39
N GLY A 130 -6.49 8.01 3.09
CA GLY A 130 -5.72 8.95 2.28
C GLY A 130 -4.21 8.72 2.38
N THR A 131 -3.45 9.81 2.33
CA THR A 131 -1.99 9.79 2.47
C THR A 131 -1.58 9.40 3.88
N LEU A 132 -0.73 8.38 4.00
CA LEU A 132 -0.13 7.97 5.28
C LEU A 132 1.23 8.65 5.43
N THR A 133 1.56 9.16 6.62
CA THR A 133 2.82 9.86 6.85
C THR A 133 3.53 9.36 8.09
N LEU A 134 4.85 9.41 8.09
CA LEU A 134 5.70 9.00 9.21
C LEU A 134 6.87 9.98 9.35
N SER A 135 6.99 10.59 10.52
CA SER A 135 8.12 11.48 10.84
C SER A 135 9.30 10.75 11.47
N ASN A 136 10.46 11.43 11.54
CA ASN A 136 11.66 10.94 12.21
C ASN A 136 11.49 10.60 13.70
N THR A 137 10.50 11.20 14.37
CA THR A 137 10.18 10.90 15.78
C THR A 137 9.18 9.75 15.94
N GLY A 138 8.75 9.13 14.83
CA GLY A 138 7.74 8.08 14.83
C GLY A 138 6.30 8.58 14.90
N VAL A 139 6.06 9.90 14.83
CA VAL A 139 4.70 10.44 14.73
C VAL A 139 4.08 10.00 13.41
N GLN A 140 2.94 9.32 13.52
CA GLN A 140 2.14 8.78 12.44
C GLN A 140 1.06 9.78 12.04
N GLY A 141 0.86 9.98 10.74
CA GLY A 141 -0.22 10.80 10.20
C GLY A 141 -1.00 10.06 9.11
N SER A 142 -2.22 10.51 8.86
CA SER A 142 -3.13 9.96 7.86
C SER A 142 -4.02 11.08 7.35
N GLY A 143 -4.48 10.99 6.11
CA GLY A 143 -5.54 11.85 5.58
C GLY A 143 -6.90 11.60 6.26
N GLY A 144 -7.09 10.42 6.85
CA GLY A 144 -8.24 10.05 7.66
C GLY A 144 -7.93 9.99 9.17
N ASN A 145 -8.71 9.20 9.91
CA ASN A 145 -8.47 9.00 11.33
C ASN A 145 -7.20 8.17 11.57
N VAL A 146 -6.17 8.78 12.15
CA VAL A 146 -4.85 8.16 12.36
C VAL A 146 -4.94 6.83 13.11
N ALA A 147 -5.70 6.77 14.21
CA ALA A 147 -5.81 5.54 15.00
C ALA A 147 -6.43 4.38 14.21
N ASN A 148 -7.48 4.66 13.42
CA ASN A 148 -8.09 3.64 12.57
C ASN A 148 -7.19 3.23 11.41
N CYS A 149 -6.41 4.16 10.87
CA CYS A 149 -5.60 3.92 9.68
C CYS A 149 -4.26 3.27 9.99
N TRP A 150 -3.69 3.52 11.17
CA TRP A 150 -2.40 2.97 11.61
C TRP A 150 -2.53 1.76 12.53
N ASN A 151 -3.48 1.75 13.48
CA ASN A 151 -3.57 0.75 14.54
C ASN A 151 -4.61 -0.36 14.28
N ARG A 152 -5.29 -0.33 13.13
CA ARG A 152 -6.11 -1.44 12.64
C ARG A 152 -5.44 -2.10 11.45
#